data_AF-A0A1A8ELM2-F1
#
_entry.id   AF-A0A1A8ELM2-F1
#
_cell.length_a   1.000
_cell.length_b   1.000
_cell.length_c   1.000
_cell.angle_alpha   90.00
_cell.angle_beta   90.00
_cell.angle_gamma   90.00
#
_symmetry.space_group_name_H-M   'P 1'
#
loop_
_entity.id
_entity.type
_entity.pdbx_description
1 polymer ?
#
loop_
_entity_poly.entity_id
_entity_poly.type
_entity_poly.pdbx_seq_one_letter_code
_entity_poly.pdbx_strand_id
1 'polypeptide(L)'
;RLVMDLNTHGTRESITAALATIRPRPGQNINIGAALNFVRDNMLKPEKGSRINQGIPQLVMLLTSKKSSDSVDEPAQALFEMG
;
A
#
# COMPACT_ATOMS: atom_id res chain seq x y z
N ARG A 1 0.56 -4.34 8.55
CA ARG A 1 -0.35 -5.51 8.39
C ARG A 1 -1.09 -5.29 7.08
N LEU A 2 -1.03 -6.24 6.17
CA LEU A 2 -1.89 -6.25 5.01
C LEU A 2 -3.34 -6.53 5.43
N VAL A 3 -4.29 -5.72 4.98
CA VAL A 3 -5.72 -5.91 5.26
C VAL A 3 -6.39 -6.70 4.14
N MET A 4 -6.11 -6.35 2.88
CA MET A 4 -6.70 -6.95 1.69
C MET A 4 -5.79 -6.73 0.47
N ASP A 5 -5.82 -7.67 -0.47
CA ASP A 5 -5.15 -7.57 -1.78
C ASP A 5 -6.03 -6.80 -2.79
N LEU A 6 -5.46 -6.35 -3.92
CA LEU A 6 -6.17 -5.53 -4.93
C LEU A 6 -7.32 -6.30 -5.61
N ASN A 7 -7.23 -7.63 -5.67
CA ASN A 7 -8.26 -8.52 -6.21
C ASN A 7 -9.23 -9.09 -5.14
N THR A 8 -9.17 -8.64 -3.89
CA THR A 8 -10.02 -9.18 -2.82
C THR A 8 -11.51 -8.81 -3.00
N HIS A 9 -11.80 -7.66 -3.61
CA HIS A 9 -13.16 -7.14 -3.77
C HIS A 9 -13.46 -6.74 -5.21
N GLY A 10 -14.63 -7.14 -5.72
CA GLY A 10 -15.08 -6.83 -7.07
C GLY A 10 -16.14 -5.72 -7.16
N THR A 11 -16.63 -5.22 -6.03
CA THR A 11 -17.72 -4.23 -5.98
C THR A 11 -17.42 -3.10 -5.00
N ARG A 12 -18.03 -1.93 -5.23
CA ARG A 12 -17.87 -0.76 -4.36
C ARG A 12 -18.39 -1.04 -2.95
N GLU A 13 -19.51 -1.75 -2.84
CA GLU A 13 -20.19 -2.05 -1.58
C GLU A 13 -19.32 -2.95 -0.70
N SER A 14 -18.68 -3.96 -1.29
CA SER A 14 -17.80 -4.88 -0.56
C SER A 14 -16.53 -4.19 -0.05
N ILE A 15 -15.91 -3.31 -0.86
CA ILE A 15 -14.78 -2.49 -0.43
C ILE A 15 -15.19 -1.57 0.72
N THR A 16 -16.32 -0.86 0.58
CA THR A 16 -16.79 0.09 1.59
C THR A 16 -17.06 -0.60 2.92
N ALA A 17 -17.70 -1.77 2.89
CA ALA A 17 -17.94 -2.59 4.08
C ALA A 17 -16.62 -3.05 4.72
N ALA A 18 -15.65 -3.52 3.92
CA ALA A 18 -14.36 -3.97 4.43
C ALA A 18 -13.56 -2.83 5.09
N LEU A 19 -13.53 -1.65 4.48
CA LEU A 19 -12.85 -0.46 5.03
C LEU A 19 -13.38 -0.08 6.41
N ALA A 20 -14.70 -0.19 6.64
CA ALA A 20 -15.32 0.11 7.94
C ALA A 20 -14.87 -0.83 9.08
N THR A 21 -14.29 -2.00 8.76
CA THR A 21 -13.80 -2.95 9.76
C THR A 21 -12.34 -2.73 10.16
N ILE A 22 -11.62 -1.85 9.45
CA ILE A 22 -10.19 -1.63 9.68
C ILE A 22 -9.99 -0.91 11.02
N ARG A 23 -9.24 -1.57 11.91
CA ARG A 23 -8.81 -0.98 13.18
C ARG A 23 -7.35 -0.54 13.11
N PRO A 24 -7.00 0.65 13.64
CA PRO A 24 -5.62 1.08 13.77
C PRO A 24 -4.81 0.06 14.57
N ARG A 25 -3.56 -0.17 14.15
CA ARG A 25 -2.63 -0.97 14.95
C ARG A 25 -1.90 -0.04 15.93
N PRO A 26 -1.87 -0.36 17.23
CA PRO A 26 -1.06 0.40 18.18
C PRO A 26 0.43 0.20 17.88
N GLY A 27 1.21 1.27 17.97
CA GLY A 27 2.66 1.25 17.75
C GLY A 27 3.28 2.61 18.02
N GLN A 28 4.48 2.62 18.59
CA GLN A 28 5.21 3.87 18.89
C GLN A 28 6.02 4.37 17.69
N ASN A 29 6.64 3.45 16.93
CA ASN A 29 7.46 3.76 15.77
C ASN A 29 6.64 3.64 14.48
N ILE A 30 6.82 4.60 13.57
CA ILE A 30 6.17 4.62 12.25
C ILE A 30 7.27 4.52 11.20
N ASN A 31 7.38 3.36 10.54
CA ASN A 31 8.41 3.09 9.53
C ASN A 31 7.79 3.17 8.13
N ILE A 32 7.76 4.38 7.57
CA ILE A 32 7.18 4.66 6.25
C ILE A 32 8.06 4.06 5.16
N GLY A 33 9.38 4.16 5.24
CA GLY A 33 10.29 3.61 4.24
C GLY A 33 10.10 2.10 4.07
N ALA A 34 10.08 1.36 5.18
CA ALA A 34 9.76 -0.06 5.17
C ALA A 34 8.36 -0.37 4.60
N ALA A 35 7.37 0.50 4.85
CA ALA A 35 6.01 0.33 4.31
C ALA A 35 5.96 0.55 2.79
N LEU A 36 6.71 1.53 2.26
CA LEU A 36 6.80 1.78 0.80
C LEU A 36 7.47 0.60 0.09
N ASN A 37 8.57 0.08 0.65
CA ASN A 37 9.20 -1.16 0.15
C ASN A 37 8.24 -2.34 0.20
N PHE A 38 7.45 -2.49 1.28
CA PHE A 38 6.45 -3.54 1.36
C PHE A 38 5.42 -3.46 0.22
N VAL A 39 4.95 -2.26 -0.13
CA VAL A 39 4.02 -2.04 -1.25
C VAL A 39 4.67 -2.46 -2.58
N ARG A 40 5.87 -1.96 -2.86
CA ARG A 40 6.66 -2.30 -4.06
C ARG A 40 6.88 -3.81 -4.21
N ASP A 41 7.28 -4.45 -3.12
CA ASP A 41 7.79 -5.82 -3.14
C ASP A 41 6.67 -6.86 -3.03
N ASN A 42 5.49 -6.50 -2.52
CA ASN A 42 4.44 -7.48 -2.20
C ASN A 42 3.06 -7.13 -2.76
N MET A 43 2.71 -5.84 -2.91
CA MET A 43 1.35 -5.40 -3.25
C MET A 43 1.15 -5.12 -4.73
N LEU A 44 2.11 -4.44 -5.36
CA LEU A 44 2.08 -4.13 -6.79
C LEU A 44 2.53 -5.35 -7.61
N LYS A 45 1.87 -6.48 -7.37
CA LYS A 45 2.16 -7.78 -7.99
C LYS A 45 0.94 -8.33 -8.71
N PRO A 46 1.08 -8.93 -9.91
CA PRO A 46 -0.04 -9.50 -10.67
C PRO A 46 -0.87 -10.51 -9.88
N GLU A 47 -0.23 -11.37 -9.10
CA GLU A 47 -0.88 -12.37 -8.24
C GLU A 47 -1.75 -11.75 -7.13
N LYS A 48 -1.52 -10.47 -6.81
CA LYS A 48 -2.34 -9.68 -5.87
C LYS A 48 -3.41 -8.83 -6.56
N GLY A 49 -3.52 -8.91 -7.88
CA GLY A 49 -4.47 -8.14 -8.67
C GLY A 49 -3.92 -6.83 -9.24
N SER A 50 -2.64 -6.53 -9.05
CA SER A 50 -2.03 -5.38 -9.73
C SER A 50 -2.02 -5.62 -11.24
N ARG A 51 -2.29 -4.55 -11.98
CA ARG A 51 -2.26 -4.55 -13.46
C ARG A 51 -1.06 -3.78 -14.00
N ILE A 52 0.00 -3.69 -13.21
CA ILE A 52 1.23 -2.97 -13.57
C ILE A 52 1.83 -3.49 -14.89
N ASN A 53 1.87 -4.81 -15.11
CA ASN A 53 2.35 -5.42 -16.35
C ASN A 53 1.44 -5.18 -17.57
N GLN A 54 0.25 -4.62 -17.36
CA GLN A 54 -0.69 -4.23 -18.42
C GLN A 54 -0.58 -2.72 -18.75
N GLY A 55 0.38 -2.01 -18.14
CA GLY A 55 0.57 -0.57 -18.32
C GLY A 55 -0.51 0.28 -17.64
N ILE A 56 -1.28 -0.29 -16.71
CA ILE A 56 -2.28 0.48 -15.95
C ILE A 56 -1.56 1.24 -14.83
N PRO A 57 -1.77 2.57 -14.68
CA PRO A 57 -1.14 3.35 -13.62
C PRO A 57 -1.42 2.80 -12.22
N GLN A 58 -0.38 2.73 -11.38
CA GLN A 58 -0.49 2.28 -9.99
C GLN A 58 -0.54 3.50 -9.04
N LEU A 59 -1.69 3.77 -8.45
CA LEU A 59 -1.85 4.89 -7.51
C LEU A 59 -1.67 4.44 -6.06
N VAL A 60 -0.69 5.01 -5.36
CA VAL A 60 -0.42 4.77 -3.94
C VAL A 60 -0.72 6.02 -3.13
N MET A 61 -1.63 5.92 -2.17
CA MET A 61 -1.96 7.01 -1.23
C MET A 61 -1.44 6.69 0.16
N LEU A 62 -0.55 7.54 0.68
CA LEU A 62 -0.03 7.45 2.05
C LEU A 62 -0.75 8.45 2.95
N LEU A 63 -1.38 7.94 4.02
CA LEU A 63 -1.98 8.77 5.07
C LEU A 63 -1.19 8.56 6.36
N THR A 64 -0.58 9.63 6.88
CA THR A 64 0.19 9.59 8.13
C THR A 64 -0.02 10.87 8.94
N SER A 65 0.03 10.76 10.26
CA SER A 65 0.00 11.89 11.21
C SER A 65 1.35 12.12 11.90
N LYS A 66 2.36 11.29 11.61
CA LYS A 66 3.70 11.35 12.23
C LYS A 66 4.79 11.26 11.17
N LYS A 67 5.96 11.83 11.52
CA LYS A 67 7.19 11.65 10.75
C LYS A 67 7.66 10.19 10.83
N SER A 68 8.29 9.72 9.76
CA SER A 68 8.92 8.40 9.75
C SER A 68 10.07 8.29 10.74
N SER A 69 10.26 7.10 11.29
CA SER A 69 11.42 6.70 12.10
C SER A 69 12.56 6.10 11.26
N ASP A 70 12.33 5.86 9.97
CA ASP A 70 13.31 5.38 8.99
C ASP A 70 13.44 6.35 7.80
N SER A 71 14.43 6.10 6.93
CA SER A 71 14.62 6.85 5.69
C SER A 71 13.49 6.56 4.70
N VAL A 72 12.98 7.60 4.04
CA VAL A 72 11.84 7.50 3.12
C VAL A 72 12.21 7.80 1.67
N ASP A 73 13.30 8.52 1.42
CA ASP A 73 13.60 9.06 0.09
C ASP A 73 13.88 7.96 -0.93
N GLU A 74 14.75 7.00 -0.62
CA GLU A 74 15.08 5.89 -1.52
C GLU A 74 13.88 4.94 -1.74
N PRO A 75 13.14 4.50 -0.70
CA PRO A 75 11.94 3.68 -0.90
C PRO A 75 10.85 4.39 -1.71
N ALA A 76 10.68 5.71 -1.53
CA ALA A 76 9.72 6.50 -2.28
C ALA A 76 10.12 6.61 -3.76
N GLN A 77 11.39 6.92 -4.03
CA GLN A 77 11.91 7.00 -5.40
C GLN A 77 11.78 5.66 -6.12
N ALA A 78 12.19 4.57 -5.48
CA ALA A 78 12.12 3.24 -6.07
C ALA A 78 10.69 2.77 -6.32
N LEU A 79 9.72 3.18 -5.47
CA LEU A 79 8.30 2.90 -5.72
C LEU A 79 7.77 3.75 -6.87
N PHE A 80 8.17 5.03 -6.98
CA PHE A 80 7.76 5.92 -8.07
C PHE A 80 8.28 5.44 -9.44
N GLU A 81 9.48 4.89 -9.50
CA GLU A 81 10.09 4.36 -10.72
C GLU A 81 9.43 3.07 -11.25
N MET A 82 8.52 2.45 -10.49
CA MET A 82 7.81 1.25 -10.96
C MET A 82 6.83 1.50 -12.12
N GLY A 83 6.37 2.74 -12.30
CA GLY A 83 5.31 3.11 -13.26
C GLY A 83 3.96 3.34 -12.59
#